data_AF-R0CMH4-F1
#
_entry.id   AF-R0CMH4-F1
#
_cell.length_a   1.000
_cell.length_b   1.000
_cell.length_c   1.000
_cell.angle_alpha   90.00
_cell.angle_beta   90.00
_cell.angle_gamma   90.00
#
_symmetry.space_group_name_H-M   'P 1'
#
loop_
_entity.id
_entity.type
_entity.pdbx_description
1 polymer ?
#
loop_
_entity_poly.entity_id
_entity_poly.type
_entity_poly.pdbx_seq_one_letter_code
_entity_poly.pdbx_strand_id
1 'polypeptide(L)'
;MRIDRITPELVELAPRVLQPGRLYISEKYQAAVHLCCCGCGEKVVTPLSPAEWQIKLTNGRATLHPSIGNWSMACQSHYFIRGNQVVWSGQLSKRQIKAVFERDLRDLQAMHRGTEEPRAKELGAPSPATFEHERPCTGWRARLKAFWQWLTR
;
A
#
# COMPACT_ATOMS: atom_id res chain seq x y z
N MET A 1 5.54 -4.56 -23.51
CA MET A 1 6.82 -3.81 -23.56
C MET A 1 7.24 -3.47 -22.13
N ARG A 2 8.51 -3.66 -21.80
CA ARG A 2 9.06 -3.34 -20.47
C ARG A 2 9.15 -1.82 -20.28
N ILE A 3 8.89 -1.35 -19.06
CA ILE A 3 8.92 0.05 -18.68
C ILE A 3 10.17 0.29 -17.84
N ASP A 4 11.07 1.16 -18.32
CA ASP A 4 12.33 1.48 -17.63
C ASP A 4 12.28 2.81 -16.86
N ARG A 5 11.24 3.62 -17.09
CA ARG A 5 11.02 4.89 -16.40
C ARG A 5 9.54 5.10 -16.11
N ILE A 6 9.26 5.76 -14.99
CA ILE A 6 7.90 6.08 -14.56
C ILE A 6 7.78 7.59 -14.33
N THR A 7 6.57 8.13 -14.49
CA THR A 7 6.23 9.50 -14.13
C THR A 7 5.32 9.48 -12.91
N PRO A 8 5.72 10.11 -11.78
CA PRO A 8 4.85 10.22 -10.62
C PRO A 8 3.75 11.23 -10.87
N GLU A 9 2.56 10.92 -10.39
CA GLU A 9 1.38 11.77 -10.46
C GLU A 9 0.67 11.76 -9.11
N LEU A 10 0.61 12.93 -8.48
CA LEU A 10 -0.15 13.11 -7.25
C LEU A 10 -1.63 13.17 -7.59
N VAL A 11 -2.41 12.29 -6.97
CA VAL A 11 -3.85 12.20 -7.19
C VAL A 11 -4.56 11.99 -5.87
N GLU A 12 -5.80 12.47 -5.75
CA GLU A 12 -6.62 12.06 -4.63
C GLU A 12 -7.02 10.59 -4.76
N LEU A 13 -7.49 10.19 -5.95
CA LEU A 13 -7.90 8.84 -6.30
C LEU A 13 -7.25 8.43 -7.63
N ALA A 14 -6.75 7.21 -7.69
CA ALA A 14 -6.24 6.65 -8.94
C ALA A 14 -7.37 6.55 -9.99
N PRO A 15 -7.08 6.83 -11.28
CA PRO A 15 -8.09 6.70 -12.33
C PRO A 15 -8.54 5.25 -12.49
N ARG A 16 -9.76 5.06 -13.03
CA ARG A 16 -10.30 3.72 -13.31
C ARG A 16 -9.43 2.92 -14.28
N VAL A 17 -8.88 3.62 -15.28
CA VAL A 17 -7.95 3.04 -16.27
C VAL A 17 -6.57 3.59 -16.00
N LEU A 18 -5.66 2.73 -15.57
CA LEU A 18 -4.28 3.08 -15.30
C LEU A 18 -3.49 3.14 -16.60
N GLN A 19 -2.58 4.09 -16.71
CA GLN A 19 -1.70 4.23 -17.88
C GLN A 19 -0.33 3.58 -17.62
N PRO A 20 0.27 2.91 -18.62
CA PRO A 20 1.63 2.40 -18.53
C PRO A 20 2.64 3.53 -18.20
N GLY A 21 3.58 3.25 -17.30
CA GLY A 21 4.64 4.20 -16.95
C GLY A 21 4.19 5.37 -16.05
N ARG A 22 2.98 5.31 -15.49
CA ARG A 22 2.47 6.31 -14.54
C ARG A 22 2.38 5.70 -13.14
N LEU A 23 2.91 6.42 -12.14
CA LEU A 23 2.79 6.06 -10.73
C LEU A 23 1.85 7.05 -10.06
N TYR A 24 0.63 6.59 -9.81
CA TYR A 24 -0.40 7.36 -9.13
C TYR A 24 -0.17 7.27 -7.63
N ILE A 25 0.03 8.41 -6.99
CA ILE A 25 0.35 8.49 -5.56
C ILE A 25 -0.78 9.24 -4.89
N SER A 26 -1.45 8.56 -3.95
CA SER A 26 -2.47 9.17 -3.10
C SER A 26 -1.97 9.32 -1.69
N GLU A 27 -1.72 10.56 -1.29
CA GLU A 27 -1.38 10.92 0.09
C GLU A 27 -2.59 10.72 1.01
N LYS A 28 -3.81 11.01 0.53
CA LYS A 28 -5.05 10.84 1.31
C LYS A 28 -5.28 9.38 1.72
N TYR A 29 -5.02 8.45 0.80
CA TYR A 29 -5.22 7.02 1.05
C TYR A 29 -3.93 6.27 1.37
N GLN A 30 -2.81 6.98 1.49
CA GLN A 30 -1.49 6.41 1.79
C GLN A 30 -1.19 5.19 0.91
N ALA A 31 -1.30 5.36 -0.41
CA ALA A 31 -1.07 4.30 -1.36
C ALA A 31 -0.49 4.85 -2.67
N ALA A 32 0.38 4.07 -3.30
CA ALA A 32 0.76 4.29 -4.68
C ALA A 32 0.34 3.10 -5.56
N VAL A 33 -0.03 3.39 -6.81
CA VAL A 33 -0.58 2.40 -7.74
C VAL A 33 0.00 2.65 -9.13
N HIS A 34 0.37 1.57 -9.82
CA HIS A 34 0.82 1.61 -11.22
C HIS A 34 0.53 0.29 -11.92
N LEU A 35 0.64 0.28 -13.26
CA LEU A 35 0.72 -0.97 -14.01
C LEU A 35 2.12 -1.55 -13.89
N CYS A 36 2.20 -2.88 -13.74
CA CYS A 36 3.45 -3.59 -13.55
C CYS A 36 4.48 -3.21 -14.63
N CYS A 37 5.67 -2.79 -14.19
CA CYS A 37 6.72 -2.30 -15.09
C CYS A 37 7.25 -3.37 -16.06
N CYS A 38 6.93 -4.65 -15.87
CA CYS A 38 7.31 -5.68 -16.85
C CYS A 38 6.49 -5.58 -18.14
N GLY A 39 5.34 -4.87 -18.08
CA GLY A 39 4.45 -4.67 -19.21
C GLY A 39 3.34 -5.71 -19.33
N CYS A 40 3.11 -6.54 -18.30
CA CYS A 40 2.02 -7.53 -18.31
C CYS A 40 0.63 -6.91 -18.10
N GLY A 41 0.54 -5.63 -17.74
CA GLY A 41 -0.74 -4.93 -17.53
C GLY A 41 -1.39 -5.19 -16.17
N GLU A 42 -0.76 -5.96 -15.28
CA GLU A 42 -1.28 -6.18 -13.93
C GLU A 42 -1.16 -4.93 -13.06
N LYS A 43 -2.17 -4.71 -12.22
CA LYS A 43 -2.17 -3.59 -11.25
C LYS A 43 -1.29 -3.93 -10.06
N VAL A 44 -0.32 -3.08 -9.79
CA VAL A 44 0.51 -3.13 -8.59
C VAL A 44 0.03 -2.05 -7.64
N VAL A 45 -0.23 -2.45 -6.38
CA VAL A 45 -0.61 -1.54 -5.30
C VAL A 45 0.50 -1.61 -4.25
N THR A 46 1.02 -0.46 -3.86
CA THR A 46 2.01 -0.32 -2.79
C THR A 46 1.42 0.58 -1.71
N PRO A 47 0.82 0.00 -0.65
CA PRO A 47 0.43 0.75 0.54
C PRO A 47 1.64 1.47 1.14
N LEU A 48 1.44 2.72 1.51
CA LEU A 48 2.48 3.60 2.01
C LEU A 48 2.42 3.63 3.55
N SER A 49 3.31 2.89 4.19
CA SER A 49 3.40 2.81 5.64
C SER A 49 4.84 2.49 6.07
N PRO A 50 5.23 2.77 7.32
CA PRO A 50 6.55 2.39 7.81
C PRO A 50 6.84 0.88 7.74
N ALA A 51 5.79 0.05 7.80
CA ALA A 51 5.88 -1.41 7.78
C ALA A 51 5.86 -2.02 6.37
N GLU A 52 5.44 -1.27 5.35
CA GLU A 52 5.31 -1.73 3.97
C GLU A 52 6.23 -0.92 3.05
N TRP A 53 5.68 -0.10 2.15
CA TRP A 53 6.46 0.78 1.28
C TRP A 53 6.49 2.20 1.81
N GLN A 54 7.62 2.87 1.59
CA GLN A 54 7.82 4.28 1.83
C GLN A 54 8.17 4.93 0.49
N ILE A 55 7.62 6.13 0.27
CA ILE A 55 7.90 6.91 -0.93
C ILE A 55 8.61 8.20 -0.56
N LYS A 56 9.64 8.55 -1.34
CA LYS A 56 10.30 9.85 -1.31
C LYS A 56 10.06 10.56 -2.63
N LEU A 57 9.49 11.76 -2.55
CA LEU A 57 9.36 12.69 -3.67
C LEU A 57 10.37 13.82 -3.52
N THR A 58 11.23 14.01 -4.52
CA THR A 58 12.21 15.10 -4.52
C THR A 58 12.30 15.67 -5.93
N ASN A 59 11.96 16.96 -6.10
CA ASN A 59 11.99 17.66 -7.38
C ASN A 59 11.27 16.88 -8.50
N GLY A 60 10.05 16.39 -8.23
CA GLY A 60 9.26 15.59 -9.18
C GLY A 60 9.79 14.17 -9.44
N ARG A 61 10.71 13.67 -8.61
CA ARG A 61 11.28 12.32 -8.72
C ARG A 61 10.82 11.43 -7.58
N ALA A 62 10.22 10.30 -7.91
CA ALA A 62 9.77 9.28 -6.99
C ALA A 62 10.83 8.20 -6.76
N THR A 63 11.04 7.85 -5.50
CA THR A 63 11.80 6.69 -5.05
C THR A 63 10.96 5.90 -4.07
N LEU A 64 10.78 4.60 -4.31
CA LEU A 64 10.09 3.68 -3.41
C LEU A 64 11.10 2.76 -2.72
N HIS A 65 10.81 2.46 -1.46
CA HIS A 65 11.56 1.50 -0.65
C HIS A 65 10.58 0.70 0.22
N PRO A 66 10.70 -0.63 0.35
CA PRO A 66 11.67 -1.51 -0.28
C PRO A 66 11.37 -1.76 -1.77
N SER A 67 11.96 -2.79 -2.38
CA SER A 67 11.64 -3.18 -3.76
C SER A 67 10.20 -3.65 -3.90
N ILE A 68 9.74 -3.72 -5.15
CA ILE A 68 8.46 -4.30 -5.54
C ILE A 68 8.72 -5.71 -6.05
N GLY A 69 8.28 -6.70 -5.30
CA GLY A 69 8.32 -8.12 -5.66
C GLY A 69 6.92 -8.65 -5.99
N ASN A 70 6.66 -8.93 -7.26
CA ASN A 70 5.36 -9.41 -7.74
C ASN A 70 5.28 -10.95 -7.75
N TRP A 71 5.79 -11.62 -6.72
CA TRP A 71 5.96 -13.09 -6.70
C TRP A 71 4.64 -13.87 -6.67
N SER A 72 3.54 -13.24 -6.30
CA SER A 72 2.18 -13.79 -6.39
C SER A 72 1.56 -13.67 -7.78
N MET A 73 2.16 -12.88 -8.69
CA MET A 73 1.70 -12.70 -10.06
C MET A 73 2.41 -13.66 -11.01
N ALA A 74 1.79 -13.96 -12.15
CA ALA A 74 2.38 -14.82 -13.18
C ALA A 74 3.75 -14.30 -13.70
N CYS A 75 3.94 -12.98 -13.74
CA CYS A 75 5.18 -12.38 -14.24
C CYS A 75 6.36 -12.46 -13.26
N GLN A 76 6.10 -12.65 -11.95
CA GLN A 76 7.10 -12.72 -10.87
C GLN A 76 8.17 -11.61 -10.92
N SER A 77 7.84 -10.44 -11.47
CA SER A 77 8.79 -9.37 -11.71
C SER A 77 9.31 -8.78 -10.39
N HIS A 78 10.59 -8.40 -10.36
CA HIS A 78 11.22 -7.78 -9.19
C HIS A 78 12.02 -6.53 -9.60
N TYR A 79 11.72 -5.39 -9.01
CA TYR A 79 12.38 -4.13 -9.33
C TYR A 79 12.28 -3.10 -8.20
N PHE A 80 13.13 -2.09 -8.26
CA PHE A 80 13.02 -0.86 -7.49
C PHE A 80 12.53 0.27 -8.37
N ILE A 81 11.91 1.27 -7.77
CA ILE A 81 11.70 2.58 -8.39
C ILE A 81 12.63 3.57 -7.69
N ARG A 82 13.60 4.15 -8.42
CA ARG A 82 14.59 5.08 -7.87
C ARG A 82 14.72 6.30 -8.77
N GLY A 83 14.35 7.48 -8.25
CA GLY A 83 14.42 8.73 -8.98
C GLY A 83 13.75 8.66 -10.37
N ASN A 84 12.54 8.09 -10.44
CA ASN A 84 11.77 7.81 -11.66
C ASN A 84 12.29 6.65 -12.55
N GLN A 85 13.38 5.98 -12.17
CA GLN A 85 13.92 4.85 -12.93
C GLN A 85 13.44 3.52 -12.35
N VAL A 86 13.11 2.57 -13.22
CA VAL A 86 12.84 1.19 -12.85
C VAL A 86 14.17 0.44 -12.85
N VAL A 87 14.68 0.14 -11.66
CA VAL A 87 15.94 -0.59 -11.48
C VAL A 87 15.62 -2.05 -11.23
N TRP A 88 15.83 -2.87 -12.25
CA TRP A 88 15.51 -4.28 -12.24
C TRP A 88 16.37 -5.06 -11.25
N SER A 89 15.74 -5.98 -10.54
CA SER A 89 16.41 -6.89 -9.61
C SER A 89 16.22 -8.33 -10.05
N GLY A 90 17.13 -9.20 -9.62
CA GLY A 90 17.07 -10.63 -9.94
C GLY A 90 15.88 -11.32 -9.27
N GLN A 91 15.60 -12.53 -9.75
CA GLN A 91 14.63 -13.40 -9.09
C GLN A 91 15.15 -13.84 -7.72
N LEU A 92 14.23 -13.93 -6.76
CA LEU A 92 14.50 -14.51 -5.45
C LEU A 92 14.14 -16.00 -5.48
N SER A 93 14.91 -16.80 -4.76
CA SER A 93 14.53 -18.20 -4.51
C SER A 93 13.26 -18.29 -3.67
N LYS A 94 12.55 -19.42 -3.73
CA LYS A 94 11.36 -19.68 -2.91
C LYS A 94 11.61 -19.46 -1.41
N ARG A 95 12.80 -19.84 -0.92
CA ARG A 95 13.20 -19.62 0.49
C ARG A 95 13.33 -18.13 0.81
N GLN A 96 13.93 -17.34 -0.09
CA GLN A 96 14.05 -15.89 0.08
C GLN A 96 12.68 -15.20 0.03
N ILE A 97 11.81 -15.60 -0.91
CA ILE A 97 10.44 -15.07 -1.02
C ILE A 97 9.66 -15.34 0.29
N LYS A 98 9.75 -16.57 0.83
CA LYS A 98 9.12 -16.92 2.11
C LYS A 98 9.61 -16.03 3.25
N ALA A 99 10.93 -15.81 3.33
CA ALA A 99 11.53 -14.97 4.37
C ALA A 99 11.10 -13.49 4.26
N VAL A 100 10.87 -12.98 3.04
CA VAL A 100 10.31 -11.65 2.82
C VAL A 100 8.89 -11.58 3.39
N PHE A 101 8.00 -12.51 3.01
CA PHE A 101 6.62 -12.52 3.54
C PHE A 101 6.57 -12.66 5.08
N GLU A 102 7.44 -13.50 5.67
CA GLU A 102 7.54 -13.65 7.13
C GLU A 102 8.04 -12.38 7.82
N ARG A 103 8.88 -11.58 7.15
CA ARG A 103 9.31 -10.28 7.65
C ARG A 103 8.16 -9.27 7.54
N ASP A 104 7.56 -9.13 6.37
CA ASP A 104 6.49 -8.17 6.11
C ASP A 104 5.31 -8.38 7.09
N LEU A 105 4.95 -9.65 7.36
CA LEU A 105 3.92 -9.98 8.34
C LEU A 105 4.29 -9.52 9.76
N ARG A 106 5.54 -9.68 10.17
CA ARG A 106 6.01 -9.22 11.48
C ARG A 106 6.01 -7.70 11.59
N ASP A 107 6.46 -7.01 10.54
CA ASP A 107 6.52 -5.55 10.50
C ASP A 107 5.09 -4.96 10.59
N LEU A 108 4.12 -5.55 9.89
CA LEU A 108 2.69 -5.20 10.00
C LEU A 108 2.11 -5.46 11.40
N GLN A 109 2.43 -6.61 12.01
CA GLN A 109 1.98 -6.94 13.36
C GLN A 109 2.53 -5.97 14.42
N ALA A 110 3.80 -5.58 14.29
CA ALA A 110 4.43 -4.62 15.20
C ALA A 110 3.76 -3.24 15.11
N MET A 111 3.43 -2.79 13.89
CA MET A 111 2.73 -1.52 13.66
C MET A 111 1.33 -1.50 14.30
N HIS A 112 0.55 -2.58 14.17
CA HIS A 112 -0.77 -2.67 14.79
C HIS A 112 -0.71 -2.66 16.32
N ARG A 113 0.24 -3.38 16.91
CA ARG A 113 0.42 -3.43 18.37
C ARG A 113 0.70 -2.04 18.97
N GLY A 114 1.50 -1.22 18.30
CA GLY A 114 1.78 0.16 18.74
C GLY A 114 0.59 1.12 18.63
N THR A 115 -0.46 0.75 17.88
CA THR A 115 -1.73 1.50 17.81
C THR A 115 -2.72 1.03 18.88
N GLU A 116 -2.49 -0.15 19.48
CA GLU A 116 -3.37 -0.83 20.45
C GLU A 116 -2.86 -0.80 21.91
N GLU A 117 -1.84 0.01 22.25
CA GLU A 117 -1.49 0.27 23.66
C GLU A 117 -2.60 1.08 24.40
N PRO A 118 -2.85 0.80 25.68
CA PRO A 118 -4.19 0.55 26.17
C PRO A 118 -4.99 1.80 26.54
N ARG A 119 -6.21 1.93 26.00
CA ARG A 119 -7.29 2.70 26.63
C ARG A 119 -7.73 1.99 27.91
N ALA A 120 -6.92 2.11 28.98
CA ALA A 120 -7.30 1.65 30.29
C ALA A 120 -8.18 2.69 31.01
N LYS A 121 -9.34 2.20 31.48
CA LYS A 121 -10.33 2.79 32.41
C LYS A 121 -11.27 3.88 31.91
N GLU A 122 -12.53 3.48 31.74
CA GLU A 122 -13.79 4.07 32.26
C GLU A 122 -14.95 3.30 31.58
N LEU A 123 -15.98 2.71 32.20
CA LEU A 123 -16.56 2.70 33.54
C LEU A 123 -17.46 1.44 33.66
N GLY A 124 -17.68 0.97 34.89
CA GLY A 124 -18.83 0.12 35.21
C GLY A 124 -20.15 0.86 34.94
N ALA A 125 -21.12 0.15 34.41
CA ALA A 125 -22.50 0.57 34.15
C ALA A 125 -23.31 0.77 35.47
N PRO A 126 -24.52 1.39 35.49
CA PRO A 126 -25.44 1.56 34.34
C PRO A 126 -26.11 2.95 34.16
N SER A 127 -26.73 3.06 32.98
CA SER A 127 -27.50 4.16 32.38
C SER A 127 -28.79 4.51 33.17
N PRO A 128 -29.38 5.71 32.98
CA PRO A 128 -30.36 5.84 31.90
C PRO A 128 -30.26 7.13 31.04
N ALA A 129 -30.45 6.89 29.74
CA ALA A 129 -31.22 7.64 28.74
C ALA A 129 -30.85 9.09 28.33
N THR A 130 -30.85 9.24 26.99
CA THR A 130 -31.00 10.43 26.13
C THR A 130 -29.81 11.40 26.04
N PHE A 131 -29.07 11.37 24.92
CA PHE A 131 -29.37 12.15 23.71
C PHE A 131 -28.42 11.71 22.60
N GLU A 132 -28.98 11.48 21.42
CA GLU A 132 -28.29 11.08 20.19
C GLU A 132 -27.34 12.19 19.74
N HIS A 133 -26.06 11.85 19.58
CA HIS A 133 -25.14 12.52 18.67
C HIS A 133 -24.30 11.40 18.03
N GLU A 134 -24.73 10.98 16.85
CA GLU A 134 -24.01 10.03 16.01
C GLU A 134 -22.63 10.60 15.66
N ARG A 135 -21.60 10.09 16.32
CA ARG A 135 -20.22 10.24 15.87
C ARG A 135 -19.98 9.16 14.81
N PRO A 136 -19.71 9.48 13.54
CA PRO A 136 -19.30 8.46 12.59
C PRO A 136 -17.91 7.96 12.99
N CYS A 137 -17.87 6.80 13.61
CA CYS A 137 -16.65 6.07 13.91
C CYS A 137 -16.14 5.48 12.58
N THR A 138 -15.42 6.27 11.77
CA THR A 138 -14.77 5.76 10.56
C THR A 138 -13.50 5.00 10.93
N GLY A 139 -13.68 3.78 11.45
CA GLY A 139 -12.60 2.82 11.61
C GLY A 139 -12.01 2.46 10.24
N TRP A 140 -10.69 2.55 10.12
CA TRP A 140 -9.91 2.25 8.90
C TRP A 140 -10.24 0.88 8.28
N ARG A 141 -10.66 -0.09 9.10
CA ARG A 141 -11.15 -1.41 8.68
C ARG A 141 -12.42 -1.37 7.81
N ALA A 142 -13.32 -0.40 8.04
CA ALA A 142 -14.51 -0.22 7.20
C ALA A 142 -14.16 0.33 5.81
N ARG A 143 -13.10 1.13 5.71
CA ARG A 143 -12.63 1.75 4.47
C ARG A 143 -11.78 0.80 3.62
N LEU A 144 -10.98 -0.07 4.25
CA LEU A 144 -10.28 -1.16 3.57
C LEU A 144 -11.24 -2.23 3.02
N LYS A 145 -12.33 -2.54 3.74
CA LYS A 145 -13.35 -3.46 3.26
C LYS A 145 -14.15 -2.87 2.09
N ALA A 146 -14.47 -1.58 2.13
CA ALA A 146 -15.09 -0.87 1.01
C ALA A 146 -14.16 -0.78 -0.21
N PHE A 147 -12.85 -0.60 0.00
CA PHE A 147 -11.84 -0.62 -1.06
C PHE A 147 -11.67 -2.02 -1.69
N TRP A 148 -11.61 -3.08 -0.87
CA TRP A 148 -11.61 -4.47 -1.34
C TRP A 148 -12.90 -4.85 -2.07
N GLN A 149 -14.07 -4.42 -1.60
CA GLN A 149 -15.38 -4.67 -2.23
C GLN A 149 -15.57 -3.90 -3.54
N TRP A 150 -14.94 -2.74 -3.69
CA TRP A 150 -14.84 -2.01 -4.96
C TRP A 150 -13.86 -2.68 -5.94
N LEU A 151 -12.78 -3.28 -5.43
CA LEU A 151 -11.77 -4.01 -6.23
C LEU A 151 -12.25 -5.32 -6.85
N THR A 152 -13.33 -5.90 -6.32
CA THR A 152 -13.93 -7.18 -6.77
C THR A 152 -15.20 -7.01 -7.60
N ARG A 153 -15.55 -5.78 -8.01
CA ARG A 153 -16.72 -5.48 -8.85
C ARG A 153 -16.31 -4.90 -10.20
#